data_AF-A0A533S7S0-F1
#
_entry.id   AF-A0A533S7S0-F1
#
_cell.length_a   1.000
_cell.length_b   1.000
_cell.length_c   1.000
_cell.angle_alpha   90.00
_cell.angle_beta   90.00
_cell.angle_gamma   90.00
#
_symmetry.space_group_name_H-M   'P 1'
#
loop_
_entity.id
_entity.type
_entity.pdbx_description
1 polymer ?
#
loop_
_entity_poly.entity_id
_entity_poly.type
_entity_poly.pdbx_seq_one_letter_code
_entity_poly.pdbx_strand_id
1 'polypeptide(L)' 'MDNTEKRTGIEEIAHQIVDSAITVHRELGPGLLESTYQVCLAYELRKRGLKVETEVSQPVRY' A
#
# COMPACT_ATOMS: atom_id res chain seq x y z
N MET A 1 -3.21 -33.20 6.58
CA MET A 1 -2.02 -32.35 6.66
C MET A 1 -2.37 -31.04 5.99
N ASP A 2 -2.32 -29.98 6.78
CA ASP A 2 -2.49 -28.55 6.49
C ASP A 2 -3.77 -28.06 5.79
N ASN A 3 -4.56 -27.38 6.61
CA ASN A 3 -5.76 -26.62 6.31
C ASN A 3 -5.42 -25.44 5.40
N THR A 4 -5.45 -25.65 4.08
CA THR A 4 -5.30 -24.56 3.09
C THR A 4 -6.62 -23.79 2.99
N GLU A 5 -7.03 -23.15 4.08
CA GLU A 5 -8.11 -22.16 4.06
C GLU A 5 -7.72 -21.08 3.04
N LYS A 6 -8.60 -20.87 2.05
CA LYS A 6 -8.49 -19.77 1.10
C LYS A 6 -8.15 -18.50 1.89
N ARG A 7 -6.98 -17.91 1.65
CA ARG A 7 -6.67 -16.56 2.15
C ARG A 7 -7.82 -15.67 1.69
N THR A 8 -8.59 -15.16 2.64
CA THR A 8 -9.71 -14.25 2.40
C THR A 8 -9.17 -13.10 1.55
N GLY A 9 -9.90 -12.63 0.53
CA GLY A 9 -9.36 -11.64 -0.41
C GLY A 9 -8.80 -10.36 0.25
N ILE A 10 -9.25 -10.06 1.47
CA ILE A 10 -8.72 -8.98 2.32
C ILE A 10 -7.27 -9.25 2.76
N GLU A 11 -6.94 -10.48 3.19
CA GLU A 11 -5.59 -10.87 3.61
C GLU A 11 -4.58 -10.77 2.46
N GLU A 12 -5.01 -11.14 1.25
CA GLU A 12 -4.18 -11.02 0.06
C GLU A 12 -3.91 -9.55 -0.30
N ILE A 13 -4.93 -8.69 -0.24
CA ILE A 13 -4.76 -7.25 -0.45
C ILE A 13 -3.86 -6.65 0.63
N ALA A 14 -4.07 -7.01 1.90
CA ALA A 14 -3.24 -6.52 3.01
C ALA A 14 -1.76 -6.92 2.82
N HIS A 15 -1.49 -8.16 2.43
CA HIS A 15 -0.14 -8.62 2.12
C HIS A 15 0.50 -7.79 1.01
N GLN A 16 -0.22 -7.52 -0.07
CA GLN A 16 0.28 -6.69 -1.17
C GLN A 16 0.58 -5.25 -0.72
N ILE A 17 -0.21 -4.69 0.19
CA ILE A 17 0.00 -3.35 0.74
C ILE A 17 1.29 -3.31 1.55
N VAL A 18 1.48 -4.26 2.47
CA VAL A 18 2.67 -4.33 3.33
C VAL A 18 3.93 -4.55 2.50
N ASP A 19 3.91 -5.47 1.54
CA ASP A 19 5.05 -5.70 0.64
C ASP A 19 5.42 -4.44 -0.15
N SER A 20 4.42 -3.71 -0.64
CA SER A 20 4.64 -2.48 -1.40
C SER A 20 5.28 -1.40 -0.52
N ALA A 21 4.79 -1.22 0.71
CA ALA A 21 5.34 -0.27 1.65
C ALA A 21 6.80 -0.59 2.04
N ILE A 22 7.11 -1.88 2.28
CA ILE A 22 8.48 -2.34 2.55
C ILE A 22 9.38 -2.09 1.34
N THR A 23 8.90 -2.35 0.13
CA THR A 23 9.65 -2.09 -1.11
C THR A 23 9.99 -0.61 -1.23
N VAL A 24 9.01 0.28 -1.08
CA VAL A 24 9.22 1.72 -1.13
C VAL A 24 10.21 2.19 -0.06
N HIS A 25 10.07 1.71 1.18
CA HIS A 25 10.97 2.09 2.26
C HIS A 25 12.42 1.61 2.03
N ARG A 26 12.60 0.41 1.47
CA ARG A 26 13.92 -0.13 1.13
C ARG A 26 14.61 0.65 0.01
N GLU A 27 13.86 1.02 -1.02
CA GLU A 27 14.42 1.75 -2.18
C GLU A 27 14.71 3.22 -1.86
N LEU A 28 13.81 3.90 -1.14
CA LEU A 28 13.94 5.32 -0.85
C LEU A 28 14.80 5.63 0.37
N GLY A 29 14.86 4.72 1.35
CA GLY A 29 15.42 5.01 2.67
C GLY A 29 14.58 6.01 3.47
N PRO A 30 14.99 6.34 4.71
CA PRO A 30 14.29 7.30 5.57
C PRO A 30 14.63 8.76 5.23
N GLY A 31 13.76 9.70 5.63
CA GLY A 31 14.05 11.14 5.63
C GLY A 31 13.45 11.95 4.47
N LEU A 32 12.61 11.33 3.65
CA LEU A 32 11.87 12.01 2.59
C LEU A 32 10.51 12.53 3.07
N LEU A 33 9.93 13.44 2.29
CA LEU A 33 8.59 13.97 2.54
C LEU A 33 7.53 12.88 2.41
N GLU A 34 6.47 12.99 3.21
CA GLU A 34 5.30 12.10 3.14
C GLU A 34 4.70 12.03 1.73
N SER A 35 4.64 13.17 1.02
CA SER A 35 4.16 13.24 -0.36
C SER A 35 4.96 12.34 -1.32
N THR A 36 6.27 12.16 -1.06
CA THR A 36 7.11 11.27 -1.87
C THR A 36 6.76 9.79 -1.59
N TYR A 37 6.63 9.42 -0.31
CA TYR A 37 6.19 8.07 0.06
C TYR A 37 4.81 7.74 -0.51
N GLN A 38 3.87 8.69 -0.44
CA GLN A 38 2.52 8.54 -0.98
C GLN A 38 2.54 8.24 -2.48
N VAL A 39 3.29 9.02 -3.27
CA VAL A 39 3.39 8.83 -4.73
C VAL A 39 4.00 7.47 -5.07
N CYS A 40 5.10 7.09 -4.40
CA CYS A 40 5.77 5.82 -4.64
C CYS A 40 4.93 4.61 -4.22
N LEU A 41 4.24 4.69 -3.07
CA LEU A 41 3.36 3.61 -2.62
C LEU A 41 2.16 3.46 -3.55
N ALA A 42 1.52 4.56 -3.96
CA ALA A 42 0.42 4.50 -4.91
C ALA A 42 0.86 3.92 -6.27
N TYR A 43 2.08 4.23 -6.72
CA TYR A 43 2.66 3.63 -7.92
C TYR A 43 2.83 2.10 -7.77
N GLU A 44 3.44 1.62 -6.68
CA GLU A 44 3.66 0.18 -6.45
C GLU A 44 2.34 -0.60 -6.35
N LEU A 45 1.34 -0.06 -5.66
CA LEU A 45 0.03 -0.69 -5.53
C LEU A 45 -0.72 -0.76 -6.88
N ARG A 46 -0.69 0.32 -7.67
CA ARG A 46 -1.29 0.35 -9.01
C ARG A 46 -0.58 -0.62 -9.96
N LYS A 47 0.74 -0.74 -9.87
CA LYS A 47 1.54 -1.69 -10.65
C LYS A 47 1.16 -3.15 -10.35
N ARG A 48 0.71 -3.44 -9.12
CA ARG A 48 0.17 -4.76 -8.72
C ARG A 48 -1.29 -4.98 -9.13
N GLY A 49 -1.91 -4.03 -9.84
CA GLY A 49 -3.28 -4.12 -10.33
C GLY A 49 -4.35 -3.67 -9.33
N LEU A 50 -3.95 -3.11 -8.18
CA LEU A 50 -4.89 -2.56 -7.21
C LEU A 50 -5.43 -1.20 -7.67
N LYS A 51 -6.71 -0.95 -7.39
CA LYS A 51 -7.32 0.36 -7.60
C LYS A 51 -6.99 1.25 -6.41
N VAL A 52 -6.25 2.32 -6.64
CA VAL A 52 -5.79 3.23 -5.60
C VAL A 52 -6.03 4.67 -6.01
N GLU A 53 -6.74 5.39 -5.14
CA GLU A 53 -6.96 6.83 -5.19
C GLU A 53 -6.09 7.51 -4.14
N THR A 54 -5.66 8.73 -4.41
CA THR A 54 -4.78 9.52 -3.54
C THR A 54 -5.35 10.92 -3.39
N GLU A 55 -5.10 11.58 -2.26
CA GLU A 55 -5.59 12.94 -1.97
C GLU A 55 -7.12 13.07 -2.08
N VAL A 56 -7.84 12.02 -1.67
CA VAL A 56 -9.30 12.03 -1.66
C VAL A 56 -9.78 13.06 -0.64
N SER A 57 -10.68 13.96 -1.05
CA SER A 57 -11.27 14.96 -0.16
C SER A 57 -11.88 14.30 1.07
N GLN A 58 -11.45 14.70 2.26
CA GLN A 58 -12.00 14.24 3.55
C GLN A 58 -12.62 15.42 4.31
N PRO A 59 -13.72 15.22 5.05
CA PRO A 59 -14.34 16.28 5.82
C PRO A 59 -13.41 16.72 6.96
N VAL A 60 -13.00 17.99 6.94
CA VAL A 60 -12.21 18.60 8.02
C VAL A 60 -13.15 19.28 9.01
N ARG A 61 -13.09 18.88 10.27
CA ARG A 61 -13.74 19.56 11.40
C ARG A 61 -12.64 20.06 12.33
N TYR A 62 -12.71 21.32 12.75
CA TYR A 62 -11.79 21.96 13.70
C TYR A 62 -12.55 22.39 14.95
#